data_AF-A0A384IWK0-F1
#
_entry.id   AF-A0A384IWK0-F1
#
_cell.length_a   1.000
_cell.length_b   1.000
_cell.length_c   1.000
_cell.angle_alpha   90.00
_cell.angle_beta   90.00
_cell.angle_gamma   90.00
#
_symmetry.space_group_name_H-M   'P 1'
#
loop_
_entity.id
_entity.type
_entity.pdbx_description
1 polymer ?
#
loop_
_entity_poly.entity_id
_entity_poly.type
_entity_poly.pdbx_seq_one_letter_code
_entity_poly.pdbx_strand_id
1 'polypeptide(L)' 'MNVSPDGWCSPAAGQDVEAFIAEFVASRPPLTGAEVTELRAIFRPALAKVAQRAASEADTDAA' A
#
# COMPACT_ATOMS: atom_id res chain seq x y z
N MET A 1 -12.84 -9.19 13.29
CA MET A 1 -12.79 -7.76 12.90
C MET A 1 -14.11 -7.02 13.14
N ASN A 2 -14.08 -5.72 13.46
CA ASN A 2 -15.24 -4.82 13.48
C ASN A 2 -15.27 -3.96 12.20
N VAL A 3 -16.46 -3.73 11.63
CA VAL A 3 -16.65 -2.84 10.47
C VAL A 3 -17.66 -1.77 10.85
N SER A 4 -17.27 -0.50 10.78
CA SER A 4 -18.14 0.63 11.07
C SER A 4 -19.02 1.00 9.86
N PRO A 5 -20.11 1.76 10.07
CA PRO A 5 -21.02 2.16 9.00
C PRO A 5 -20.38 2.98 7.86
N ASP A 6 -19.28 3.67 8.14
CA ASP A 6 -18.47 4.43 7.18
C ASP A 6 -17.41 3.57 6.46
N GLY A 7 -17.40 2.25 6.71
CA GLY A 7 -16.55 1.29 6.02
C GLY A 7 -15.16 1.10 6.63
N TRP A 8 -14.83 1.82 7.71
CA TRP A 8 -13.58 1.58 8.44
C TRP A 8 -13.61 0.21 9.13
N CYS A 9 -12.45 -0.44 9.12
CA CYS A 9 -12.25 -1.74 9.75
C CYS A 9 -11.29 -1.58 10.92
N SER A 10 -11.59 -2.22 12.04
CA SER A 10 -10.75 -2.20 13.23
C SER A 10 -10.63 -3.59 13.88
N PRO A 11 -9.55 -3.85 14.64
CA PRO A 11 -9.42 -5.08 15.40
C PRO A 11 -10.59 -5.25 16.39
N ALA A 12 -11.02 -6.49 16.59
CA ALA A 12 -11.89 -6.81 17.71
C ALA A 12 -11.13 -6.63 19.05
N ALA A 13 -11.86 -6.46 20.15
CA ALA A 13 -11.23 -6.32 21.47
C ALA A 13 -10.37 -7.54 21.81
N GLY A 14 -9.08 -7.32 22.10
CA GLY A 14 -8.12 -8.39 22.38
C GLY A 14 -7.63 -9.16 21.15
N GLN A 15 -8.04 -8.77 19.93
CA GLN A 15 -7.53 -9.33 18.69
C GLN A 15 -6.11 -8.79 18.43
N ASP A 16 -5.20 -9.71 18.12
CA ASP A 16 -3.85 -9.36 17.67
C ASP A 16 -3.87 -8.64 16.31
N VAL A 17 -2.92 -7.72 16.11
CA VAL A 17 -2.87 -6.87 14.91
C VAL A 17 -2.56 -7.68 13.65
N GLU A 18 -1.65 -8.65 13.71
CA GLU A 18 -1.32 -9.50 12.55
C GLU A 18 -2.50 -10.39 12.20
N ALA A 19 -3.17 -10.96 13.21
CA ALA A 19 -4.41 -11.72 13.01
C ALA A 19 -5.52 -10.87 12.37
N PHE A 20 -5.67 -9.61 12.77
CA PHE A 20 -6.60 -8.67 12.16
C PHE A 20 -6.23 -8.36 10.69
N ILE A 21 -4.95 -8.09 10.39
CA ILE A 21 -4.51 -7.82 9.02
C ILE A 21 -4.75 -9.03 8.13
N ALA A 22 -4.42 -10.24 8.60
CA ALA A 22 -4.65 -11.48 7.86
C ALA A 22 -6.14 -11.70 7.55
N GLU A 23 -7.02 -11.52 8.56
CA GLU A 23 -8.47 -11.60 8.40
C GLU A 23 -8.99 -10.55 7.40
N PHE A 24 -8.53 -9.29 7.54
CA PHE A 24 -8.93 -8.21 6.65
C PHE A 24 -8.54 -8.47 5.20
N VAL A 25 -7.29 -8.88 4.94
CA VAL A 25 -6.80 -9.18 3.59
C VAL A 25 -7.53 -10.38 3.00
N ALA A 26 -7.75 -11.45 3.77
CA ALA A 26 -8.46 -12.63 3.30
C ALA A 26 -9.93 -12.35 2.96
N SER A 27 -10.55 -11.36 3.59
CA SER A 27 -11.94 -10.97 3.32
C SER A 27 -12.14 -10.21 2.00
N ARG A 28 -11.06 -9.77 1.35
CA ARG A 28 -11.13 -8.96 0.13
C ARG A 28 -10.84 -9.80 -1.10
N PRO A 29 -11.59 -9.61 -2.19
CA PRO A 29 -11.21 -10.22 -3.46
C PRO A 29 -9.83 -9.70 -3.88
N PRO A 30 -9.01 -10.55 -4.52
CA PRO A 30 -7.73 -10.10 -5.07
C PRO A 30 -7.96 -9.04 -6.14
N LEU A 31 -7.00 -8.11 -6.28
CA LEU A 31 -7.03 -7.13 -7.36
C LEU A 31 -7.00 -7.83 -8.72
N THR A 32 -7.83 -7.36 -9.63
CA THR A 32 -7.81 -7.78 -11.03
C THR A 32 -6.58 -7.25 -11.75
N GLY A 33 -6.20 -7.89 -12.86
CA GLY A 33 -5.08 -7.42 -13.69
C GLY A 33 -5.29 -6.00 -14.24
N ALA A 34 -6.55 -5.60 -14.47
CA ALA A 34 -6.90 -4.25 -14.92
C ALA A 34 -6.65 -3.21 -13.82
N GLU A 35 -7.17 -3.45 -12.61
CA GLU A 35 -6.96 -2.56 -11.45
C GLU A 35 -5.47 -2.42 -11.11
N VAL A 36 -4.70 -3.50 -11.17
CA VAL A 36 -3.24 -3.45 -10.99
C VAL A 36 -2.57 -2.59 -12.07
N THR A 37 -3.04 -2.66 -13.30
CA THR A 37 -2.49 -1.86 -14.41
C THR A 37 -2.77 -0.37 -14.21
N GLU A 38 -3.99 -0.01 -13.78
CA GLU A 38 -4.37 1.36 -13.46
C GLU A 38 -3.56 1.92 -12.29
N LEU A 39 -3.46 1.18 -11.18
CA LEU A 39 -2.63 1.57 -10.04
C LEU A 39 -1.18 1.82 -10.47
N ARG A 40 -0.61 0.93 -11.29
CA ARG A 40 0.74 1.14 -11.82
C ARG A 40 0.85 2.42 -12.65
N ALA A 41 -0.13 2.72 -13.49
CA ALA A 41 -0.13 3.94 -14.29
C ALA A 41 -0.15 5.21 -13.42
N ILE A 42 -0.92 5.20 -12.32
CA ILE A 42 -1.00 6.30 -11.35
C ILE A 42 0.33 6.50 -10.62
N PHE A 43 0.93 5.42 -10.11
CA PHE A 43 2.10 5.52 -9.22
C PHE A 43 3.45 5.56 -9.94
N ARG A 44 3.57 5.06 -11.18
CA ARG A 44 4.84 5.06 -11.93
C ARG A 44 5.52 6.43 -12.01
N PRO A 45 4.81 7.53 -12.30
CA PRO A 45 5.43 8.86 -12.37
C PRO A 45 6.01 9.32 -11.03
N ALA A 46 5.33 9.01 -9.91
CA ALA A 46 5.82 9.34 -8.58
C ALA A 46 7.09 8.54 -8.25
N LEU A 47 7.11 7.25 -8.57
CA LEU A 47 8.28 6.39 -8.39
C LEU A 47 9.47 6.86 -9.24
N ALA A 48 9.23 7.26 -10.49
CA ALA A 48 10.29 7.80 -11.35
C ALA A 48 10.92 9.07 -10.77
N LYS A 49 10.11 9.97 -10.19
CA LYS A 49 10.60 11.18 -9.52
C LYS A 49 11.42 10.88 -8.27
N VAL A 50 10.98 9.91 -7.45
CA VAL A 50 11.74 9.46 -6.28
C VAL A 50 13.08 8.85 -6.70
N ALA A 51 13.09 8.00 -7.73
CA ALA A 51 14.31 7.40 -8.25
C ALA A 51 15.28 8.44 -8.81
N GLN A 52 14.77 9.44 -9.54
CA GLN A 52 15.58 10.55 -10.06
C GLN A 52 16.22 11.35 -8.92
N ARG A 53 15.45 11.66 -7.87
CA ARG A 53 15.96 12.38 -6.70
C ARG A 53 17.06 11.59 -6.00
N ALA A 54 16.85 10.30 -5.77
CA ALA A 54 17.85 9.43 -5.15
C ALA A 54 19.15 9.34 -5.98
N ALA A 55 19.04 9.28 -7.31
CA ALA A 55 20.20 9.26 -8.20
C ALA A 55 21.01 10.57 -8.15
N SER A 56 20.33 11.73 -8.09
CA SER A 56 21.01 13.02 -7.95
C SER A 56 21.67 13.23 -6.57
N GLU A 57 21.04 12.73 -5.50
CA GLU A 57 21.62 12.77 -4.15
C GLU A 57 22.86 11.88 -4.05
N ALA A 58 22.86 10.69 -4.67
CA ALA A 58 24.02 9.78 -4.69
C ALA A 58 25.22 10.34 -5.48
N ASP A 59 24.98 11.12 -6.54
CA ASP A 59 26.03 11.73 -7.37
C ASP A 59 26.72 12.92 -6.66
N THR A 60 26.04 13.52 -5.68
CA THR A 60 26.55 14.67 -4.91
C THR A 60 27.42 14.23 -3.72
N ASP A 61 27.21 13.02 -3.18
CA ASP A 61 27.97 12.46 -2.05
C ASP A 61 29.32 11.83 -2.47
N ALA A 62 29.53 11.64 -3.78
CA ALA A 62 30.75 11.05 -4.35
C ALA A 62 31.83 12.08 -4.76
N ALA A 63 31.63 13.38 -4.49
CA ALA A 63 32.49 14.50 -4.95
C ALA A 63 33.25 15.20 -3.83
#